data_AF-A0A5J4RH04-F1
#
_entry.id   AF-A0A5J4RH04-F1
#
_cell.length_a   1.000
_cell.length_b   1.000
_cell.length_c   1.000
_cell.angle_alpha   90.00
_cell.angle_beta   90.00
_cell.angle_gamma   90.00
#
_symmetry.space_group_name_H-M   'P 1'
#
loop_
_entity.id
_entity.type
_entity.pdbx_description
1 polymer ?
#
loop_
_entity_poly.entity_id
_entity_poly.type
_entity_poly.pdbx_seq_one_letter_code
_entity_poly.pdbx_strand_id
1 'polypeptide(L)'
;MTIENLERPAQLKDDLLWELLSKMLTFDRNDRISASDALKLPFFTGPQALVEITPEIQSIASAALTSIQRGDKNVSIYDTDINFIFPVSSVNSIIVVDPASDSTPITSQTPSDRVQ
;
A
#
# COMPACT_ATOMS: atom_id res chain seq x y z
N MET A 1 -5.49 35.70 -18.46
CA MET A 1 -5.61 34.59 -17.50
C MET A 1 -4.34 33.76 -17.69
N THR A 2 -3.40 33.82 -16.75
CA THR A 2 -2.23 32.94 -16.74
C THR A 2 -2.71 31.58 -16.27
N ILE A 3 -2.59 30.57 -17.12
CA ILE A 3 -2.83 29.18 -16.72
C ILE A 3 -1.65 28.83 -15.82
N GLU A 4 -1.91 28.62 -14.53
CA GLU A 4 -0.89 28.09 -13.63
C GLU A 4 -0.69 26.62 -14.01
N ASN A 5 0.44 26.34 -14.67
CA ASN A 5 0.82 24.98 -15.04
C ASN A 5 1.76 24.43 -13.96
N LEU A 6 1.53 23.18 -13.58
CA LEU A 6 2.47 22.48 -12.72
C LEU A 6 3.78 22.25 -13.50
N GLU A 7 4.88 22.84 -13.02
CA GLU A 7 6.19 22.64 -13.63
C GLU A 7 6.81 21.32 -13.18
N ARG A 8 7.34 20.55 -14.13
CA ARG A 8 8.04 19.30 -13.85
C ARG A 8 9.41 19.58 -13.25
N PRO A 9 9.72 19.11 -12.03
CA PRO A 9 11.07 19.21 -11.49
C PRO A 9 12.06 18.44 -12.35
N ALA A 10 13.23 19.01 -12.62
CA ALA A 10 14.24 18.39 -13.48
C ALA A 10 14.76 17.04 -12.94
N GLN A 11 14.66 16.81 -11.63
CA GLN A 11 15.04 15.58 -10.94
C GLN A 11 14.06 14.42 -11.22
N LEU A 12 12.80 14.72 -11.56
CA LEU A 12 11.79 13.71 -11.80
C LEU A 12 11.88 13.20 -13.24
N LYS A 13 12.63 12.11 -13.44
CA LYS A 13 12.85 11.50 -14.77
C LYS A 13 11.79 10.49 -15.19
N ASP A 14 11.04 9.96 -14.24
CA ASP A 14 9.97 9.00 -14.53
C ASP A 14 8.76 9.71 -15.15
N ASP A 15 8.43 9.33 -16.39
CA ASP A 15 7.34 9.92 -17.16
C ASP A 15 5.97 9.42 -16.70
N LEU A 16 5.85 8.16 -16.26
CA LEU A 16 4.59 7.60 -15.77
C LEU A 16 4.21 8.21 -14.43
N LEU A 17 5.21 8.37 -13.55
CA LEU A 17 5.02 9.07 -12.28
C LEU A 17 4.66 10.54 -12.50
N TRP A 18 5.32 11.21 -13.45
CA TRP A 18 4.98 12.60 -13.80
C TRP A 18 3.57 12.73 -14.37
N GLU A 19 3.15 11.82 -15.24
CA GLU A 19 1.78 11.80 -15.77
C GLU A 19 0.75 11.70 -14.64
N LEU A 20 0.96 10.78 -13.69
CA LEU A 20 0.09 10.64 -12.53
C LEU A 20 0.04 11.94 -11.70
N LEU A 21 1.22 12.46 -11.30
CA LEU A 21 1.32 13.64 -10.45
C LEU A 21 0.71 14.88 -11.10
N SER A 22 0.98 15.11 -12.38
CA SER A 22 0.43 16.26 -13.11
C SER A 22 -1.09 16.25 -13.19
N LYS A 23 -1.72 15.07 -13.29
CA LYS A 23 -3.19 14.91 -13.29
C LYS A 23 -3.81 15.00 -11.89
N MET A 24 -3.10 14.56 -10.84
CA MET A 24 -3.56 14.63 -9.45
C MET A 24 -3.44 16.04 -8.87
N LEU A 25 -2.40 16.78 -9.27
CA LEU A 25 -2.07 18.10 -8.75
C LEU A 25 -2.55 19.24 -9.66
N THR A 26 -3.51 18.96 -10.55
CA THR A 26 -4.19 19.99 -11.34
C THR A 26 -4.83 21.03 -10.42
N PHE A 27 -4.57 22.32 -10.72
CA PHE A 27 -5.05 23.45 -9.94
C PHE A 27 -6.57 23.58 -9.96
N ASP A 28 -7.18 23.50 -11.15
CA ASP A 28 -8.64 23.42 -11.25
C ASP A 28 -9.10 22.06 -10.74
N ARG A 29 -9.92 22.08 -9.69
CA ARG A 29 -10.50 20.88 -9.09
C ARG A 29 -11.41 20.11 -10.05
N ASN A 30 -12.01 20.79 -11.03
CA ASN A 30 -12.91 20.18 -12.00
C ASN A 30 -12.14 19.38 -13.06
N ASP A 31 -10.88 19.76 -13.29
CA ASP A 31 -9.96 19.09 -14.21
C ASP A 31 -9.07 18.05 -13.50
N ARG A 32 -9.17 17.94 -12.17
CA ARG A 32 -8.41 16.96 -11.38
C ARG A 32 -8.93 15.55 -11.64
N ILE A 33 -8.01 14.62 -11.89
CA ILE A 33 -8.37 13.22 -12.13
C ILE A 33 -9.09 12.59 -10.93
N SER A 34 -10.10 11.77 -11.19
CA SER A 34 -10.76 10.96 -10.17
C SER A 34 -9.86 9.83 -9.70
N ALA A 35 -10.05 9.33 -8.48
CA ALA A 35 -9.32 8.16 -8.00
C ALA A 35 -9.53 6.93 -8.92
N SER A 36 -10.78 6.72 -9.38
CA SER A 36 -11.13 5.62 -10.27
C SER A 36 -10.46 5.70 -11.63
N ASP A 37 -10.19 6.90 -12.15
CA ASP A 37 -9.49 7.07 -13.42
C ASP A 37 -7.97 7.06 -13.23
N ALA A 38 -7.46 7.56 -12.10
CA ALA A 38 -6.04 7.48 -11.77
C ALA A 38 -5.56 6.03 -11.72
N LEU A 39 -6.34 5.13 -11.12
CA LEU A 39 -6.03 3.69 -11.06
C LEU A 39 -5.94 3.00 -12.43
N LYS A 40 -6.42 3.65 -13.51
CA LYS A 40 -6.30 3.13 -14.88
C LYS A 40 -5.03 3.60 -15.59
N LEU A 41 -4.27 4.53 -15.01
CA LEU A 41 -3.06 5.05 -15.63
C LEU A 41 -1.97 3.96 -15.72
N PRO A 42 -1.04 4.07 -16.68
CA PRO A 42 0.04 3.10 -16.84
C PRO A 42 0.96 3.00 -15.62
N PHE A 43 1.02 4.03 -14.78
CA PHE A 43 1.73 3.97 -13.50
C PHE A 43 1.26 2.79 -12.63
N PHE A 44 -0.06 2.52 -12.59
CA PHE A 44 -0.64 1.43 -11.79
C PHE A 44 -0.89 0.13 -12.58
N THR A 45 -1.00 0.22 -13.91
CA THR A 45 -1.41 -0.92 -14.77
C THR A 45 -0.31 -1.40 -15.72
N GLY A 46 0.78 -0.65 -15.82
CA GLY A 46 1.87 -0.92 -16.74
C GLY A 46 2.84 -2.00 -16.23
N PRO A 47 3.80 -2.41 -17.07
CA PRO A 47 4.76 -3.46 -16.72
C PRO A 47 5.62 -3.12 -15.49
N GLN A 48 5.90 -1.85 -15.23
CA GLN A 48 6.67 -1.42 -14.06
C GLN A 48 5.95 -1.76 -12.76
N ALA A 49 4.63 -1.60 -12.68
CA ALA A 49 3.84 -1.97 -11.51
C ALA A 49 3.92 -3.49 -11.23
N LEU A 50 4.00 -4.32 -12.27
CA LEU A 50 4.15 -5.77 -12.11
C LEU A 50 5.50 -6.16 -11.50
N VAL A 51 6.56 -5.36 -11.75
CA VAL A 51 7.90 -5.60 -11.18
C VAL A 51 7.92 -5.29 -9.68
N GLU A 52 7.03 -4.43 -9.19
CA GLU A 52 6.90 -4.12 -7.76
C GLU A 52 6.26 -5.26 -6.95
N ILE A 53 5.60 -6.22 -7.62
CA ILE A 53 5.07 -7.42 -6.98
C ILE A 53 6.21 -8.41 -6.72
N THR A 54 6.83 -8.27 -5.54
CA THR A 54 7.95 -9.10 -5.11
C THR A 54 7.54 -10.54 -4.77
N PRO A 55 8.50 -11.49 -4.72
CA PRO A 55 8.24 -12.83 -4.20
C PRO A 55 7.74 -12.85 -2.74
N GLU A 56 8.13 -11.86 -1.92
CA GLU A 56 7.66 -11.73 -0.54
C GLU A 56 6.16 -11.46 -0.51
N ILE A 57 5.67 -10.53 -1.35
CA ILE A 57 4.24 -10.24 -1.50
C ILE A 57 3.46 -11.51 -1.86
N GLN A 58 3.95 -12.29 -2.83
CA GLN A 58 3.32 -13.54 -3.24
C GLN A 58 3.29 -14.58 -2.10
N SER A 59 4.38 -14.69 -1.34
CA SER A 59 4.46 -15.60 -0.20
C SER A 59 3.49 -15.20 0.91
N ILE A 60 3.33 -13.91 1.20
CA ILE A 60 2.39 -13.41 2.20
C ILE A 60 0.96 -13.73 1.77
N ALA A 61 0.60 -13.45 0.52
CA ALA A 61 -0.73 -13.78 -0.04
C ALA A 61 -1.04 -15.28 0.07
N SER A 62 -0.06 -16.13 -0.26
CA SER A 62 -0.20 -17.59 -0.18
C SER A 62 -0.37 -18.08 1.27
N ALA A 63 0.38 -17.51 2.20
CA ALA A 63 0.27 -17.82 3.62
C ALA A 63 -1.09 -17.39 4.20
N ALA A 64 -1.59 -16.22 3.81
CA ALA A 64 -2.93 -15.75 4.18
C ALA A 64 -4.02 -16.69 3.66
N LEU A 65 -3.95 -17.08 2.38
CA LEU A 65 -4.89 -18.02 1.77
C LEU A 65 -4.89 -19.36 2.49
N THR A 66 -3.71 -19.87 2.82
CA THR A 66 -3.56 -21.14 3.57
C THR A 66 -4.18 -21.03 4.97
N SER A 67 -4.08 -19.87 5.62
CA SER A 67 -4.65 -19.64 6.95
C SER A 67 -6.18 -19.59 6.92
N ILE A 68 -6.77 -18.94 5.90
CA ILE A 68 -8.22 -18.99 5.65
C ILE A 68 -8.69 -20.44 5.43
N GLN A 69 -7.95 -21.22 4.63
CA GLN A 69 -8.28 -22.64 4.38
C GLN A 69 -8.22 -23.50 5.65
N ARG A 70 -7.40 -23.12 6.63
CA ARG A 70 -7.32 -23.76 7.95
C ARG A 70 -8.38 -23.26 8.94
N GLY A 71 -9.24 -22.32 8.53
CA GLY A 71 -10.34 -21.79 9.33
C GLY A 71 -9.97 -20.58 10.20
N ASP A 72 -8.84 -19.91 9.92
CA ASP A 72 -8.51 -18.65 10.57
C ASP A 72 -9.49 -17.55 10.13
N LYS A 73 -10.15 -16.93 11.12
CA LYS A 73 -11.13 -15.85 10.90
C LYS A 73 -10.55 -14.45 11.07
N ASN A 74 -9.28 -14.36 11.48
CA ASN A 74 -8.57 -13.10 11.63
C ASN A 74 -7.92 -12.63 10.32
N VAL A 75 -7.88 -13.51 9.30
CA VAL A 75 -7.37 -13.21 7.97
C VAL A 75 -8.53 -12.86 7.05
N SER A 76 -8.45 -11.72 6.39
CA SER A 76 -9.45 -11.23 5.43
C SER A 76 -9.13 -11.68 4.01
N ILE A 77 -10.12 -11.55 3.12
CA ILE A 77 -9.90 -11.80 1.69
C ILE A 77 -8.88 -10.84 1.07
N TYR A 78 -8.69 -9.64 1.63
CA TYR A 78 -7.73 -8.66 1.14
C TYR A 78 -6.29 -9.09 1.43
N ASP A 79 -6.05 -9.84 2.52
CA ASP A 79 -4.73 -10.39 2.84
C ASP A 79 -4.27 -11.46 1.83
N THR A 80 -5.19 -11.97 1.00
CA THR A 80 -4.89 -12.96 -0.05
C THR A 80 -4.60 -12.34 -1.42
N ASP A 81 -4.82 -11.04 -1.57
CA ASP A 81 -4.63 -10.34 -2.84
C ASP A 81 -3.30 -9.59 -2.84
N ILE A 82 -2.42 -9.98 -3.75
CA ILE A 82 -1.08 -9.40 -3.94
C ILE A 82 -1.09 -7.88 -4.14
N ASN A 83 -2.18 -7.31 -4.66
CA ASN A 83 -2.30 -5.86 -4.89
C ASN A 83 -2.59 -5.07 -3.61
N PHE A 84 -2.96 -5.74 -2.52
CA PHE A 84 -3.28 -5.13 -1.23
C PHE A 84 -2.20 -5.38 -0.16
N ILE A 85 -1.09 -6.02 -0.54
CA ILE A 85 -0.02 -6.36 0.39
C ILE A 85 1.11 -5.34 0.27
N PHE A 86 1.45 -4.73 1.40
CA PHE A 86 2.64 -3.91 1.54
C PHE A 86 3.58 -4.54 2.59
N PRO A 87 4.70 -5.15 2.17
CA PRO A 87 5.59 -5.85 3.09
C PRO A 87 6.21 -4.92 4.14
N VAL A 88 6.38 -5.41 5.37
CA VAL A 88 7.05 -4.66 6.45
C VAL A 88 8.51 -4.37 6.09
N SER A 89 9.16 -5.25 5.32
CA SER A 89 10.50 -5.02 4.78
C SER A 89 10.57 -3.74 3.92
N SER A 90 9.51 -3.44 3.16
CA SER A 90 9.37 -2.21 2.38
C SER A 90 9.08 -0.99 3.24
N VAL A 91 8.43 -1.15 4.39
CA VAL A 91 8.22 -0.06 5.36
C VAL A 91 9.57 0.41 5.91
N ASN A 92 10.42 -0.53 6.34
CA ASN A 92 11.72 -0.24 6.97
C ASN A 92 12.68 0.55 6.07
N SER A 93 12.53 0.51 4.75
CA SER A 93 13.35 1.31 3.84
C SER A 93 12.88 2.76 3.70
N ILE A 94 11.66 3.06 4.13
CA ILE A 94 11.00 4.37 3.96
C ILE A 94 11.00 5.15 5.28
N ILE A 95 10.72 4.48 6.40
CA ILE A 95 10.59 5.15 7.71
C ILE A 95 11.89 5.05 8.53
N VAL A 96 12.23 6.14 9.21
CA VAL A 96 13.40 6.24 10.11
C VAL A 96 13.10 5.58 11.48
N VAL A 97 11.83 5.37 11.80
CA VAL A 97 11.36 4.78 13.05
C VAL A 97 11.09 3.29 12.84
N ASP A 98 11.56 2.43 13.75
CA ASP A 98 11.28 0.99 13.71
C ASP A 98 9.77 0.75 13.90
N PRO A 99 9.06 0.17 12.91
CA PRO A 99 7.62 -0.10 13.00
C PRO A 99 7.28 -1.12 14.09
N ALA A 100 8.23 -1.95 14.54
CA ALA A 100 8.02 -2.89 15.62
C ALA A 100 8.15 -2.25 17.02
N SER A 101 8.68 -1.02 17.12
CA SER A 101 8.94 -0.37 18.41
C SER A 101 7.68 -0.04 19.21
N ASP A 102 6.51 0.05 18.55
CA ASP A 102 5.21 0.33 19.20
C ASP A 102 4.41 -0.95 19.51
N SER A 103 5.01 -2.12 19.32
CA SER A 103 4.39 -3.41 19.64
C SER A 103 4.39 -3.65 21.15
N THR A 104 3.61 -2.87 21.91
CA THR A 104 3.34 -3.22 23.30
C THR A 104 2.57 -4.53 23.32
N PRO A 105 3.06 -5.61 23.96
CA PRO A 105 2.26 -6.82 24.10
C PRO A 105 1.01 -6.48 24.90
N ILE A 106 -0.17 -6.69 24.31
CA ILE A 106 -1.42 -6.74 25.06
C ILE A 106 -1.35 -8.03 25.89
N THR A 107 -0.74 -7.96 27.08
CA THR A 107 -0.73 -9.07 28.02
C THR A 107 -2.17 -9.37 28.41
N SER A 108 -2.63 -10.55 28.03
CA SER A 108 -3.84 -11.20 28.50
C SER A 108 -3.92 -11.13 30.02
N GLN A 109 -4.83 -10.32 30.56
CA GLN A 109 -5.40 -10.58 31.87
C GLN A 109 -6.72 -11.33 31.66
N THR A 110 -6.62 -12.63 31.44
CA THR A 110 -7.68 -13.54 31.88
C THR A 110 -7.58 -13.57 33.41
N PRO A 111 -8.60 -13.15 34.18
CA PRO A 111 -8.62 -13.44 35.60
C PRO A 111 -8.76 -14.95 35.74
N SER A 112 -7.65 -15.62 36.00
CA SER A 112 -7.63 -16.95 36.56
C SER A 112 -8.03 -16.85 38.03
N ASP A 113 -9.30 -16.51 38.30
CA ASP A 113 -9.85 -16.65 39.64
C ASP A 113 -10.34 -18.08 39.82
N ARG A 114 -9.39 -18.93 40.23
CA ARG A 114 -9.69 -20.07 41.08
C ARG A 114 -9.51 -19.61 42.52
N VAL A 115 -10.60 -19.38 43.24
CA VAL A 115 -10.62 -19.53 44.70
C VAL A 115 -11.94 -20.20 45.12
N GLN A 116 -11.79 -21.47 45.50
CA GLN A 116 -12.62 -22.33 46.37
C GLN A 116 -14.08 -22.60 45.98
#